data_AF-A0A0R1S105-F1
#
_entry.id   AF-A0A0R1S105-F1
#
_cell.length_a   1.000
_cell.length_b   1.000
_cell.length_c   1.000
_cell.angle_alpha   90.00
_cell.angle_beta   90.00
_cell.angle_gamma   90.00
#
_symmetry.space_group_name_H-M   'P 1'
#
loop_
_entity.id
_entity.type
_entity.pdbx_description
1 polymer ?
#
loop_
_entity_poly.entity_id
_entity_poly.type
_entity_poly.pdbx_seq_one_letter_code
_entity_poly.pdbx_strand_id
1 'polypeptide(L)'
;MTAEDFSFCPYCGAKLKTGDLVCPHCHRRLPVAQTEPKQPSINRMANNPFREGMARYHEETKSLAKTHHQSFWRKLFFRSK
;
A
#
# COMPACT_ATOMS: atom_id res chain seq x y z
N MET A 1 -8.69 -12.40 23.59
CA MET A 1 -7.41 -12.76 22.94
C MET A 1 -7.59 -14.16 22.38
N THR A 2 -7.92 -14.28 21.10
CA THR A 2 -8.21 -15.59 20.48
C THR A 2 -6.94 -16.13 19.87
N ALA A 3 -6.37 -17.18 20.47
CA ALA A 3 -5.50 -18.10 19.76
C ALA A 3 -6.31 -18.61 18.56
N GLU A 4 -5.74 -18.57 17.36
CA GLU A 4 -6.41 -19.14 16.21
C GLU A 4 -6.76 -20.58 16.53
N ASP A 5 -7.98 -20.98 16.17
CA ASP A 5 -8.46 -22.34 16.31
C ASP A 5 -7.77 -23.23 15.28
N PHE A 6 -6.45 -23.40 15.41
CA PHE A 6 -5.71 -24.36 14.63
C PHE A 6 -6.16 -25.76 15.03
N SER A 7 -6.84 -26.45 14.13
CA SER A 7 -7.19 -27.86 14.33
C SER A 7 -5.95 -28.76 14.44
N PHE A 8 -4.81 -28.33 13.88
CA PHE A 8 -3.57 -29.10 13.79
C PHE A 8 -2.33 -28.24 13.98
N CYS A 9 -1.29 -28.83 14.57
CA CYS A 9 0.00 -28.19 14.81
C CYS A 9 0.79 -28.04 13.50
N PRO A 10 1.21 -26.82 13.11
CA PRO A 10 1.93 -26.58 11.86
C PRO A 10 3.33 -27.21 11.82
N TYR A 11 3.86 -27.61 12.98
CA TYR A 11 5.22 -28.16 13.08
C TYR A 11 5.28 -29.68 13.03
N CYS A 12 4.21 -30.38 13.45
CA CYS A 12 4.23 -31.85 13.56
C CYS A 12 2.93 -32.53 13.10
N GLY A 13 1.90 -31.78 12.74
CA GLY A 13 0.62 -32.34 12.28
C GLY A 13 -0.28 -32.89 13.39
N ALA A 14 0.15 -32.88 14.66
CA ALA A 14 -0.68 -33.35 15.77
C ALA A 14 -1.94 -32.49 15.94
N LYS A 15 -3.07 -33.13 16.28
CA LYS A 15 -4.34 -32.43 16.54
C LYS A 15 -4.21 -31.57 17.79
N LEU A 16 -4.61 -30.31 17.70
CA LEU A 16 -4.56 -29.35 18.81
C LEU A 16 -5.96 -29.09 19.35
N LYS A 17 -6.04 -28.65 20.62
CA LYS A 17 -7.27 -28.10 21.19
C LYS A 17 -7.27 -26.59 21.00
N THR A 18 -8.46 -26.03 20.86
CA THR A 18 -8.68 -24.58 20.76
C THR A 18 -8.09 -23.89 22.00
N GLY A 19 -7.14 -22.97 21.80
CA GLY A 19 -6.49 -22.25 22.90
C GLY A 19 -5.15 -22.80 23.39
N ASP A 20 -4.65 -23.91 22.83
CA ASP A 20 -3.31 -24.40 23.17
C ASP A 20 -2.24 -23.36 22.73
N LEU A 21 -1.37 -22.94 23.66
CA LEU A 21 -0.22 -22.06 23.36
C LEU A 21 1.05 -22.85 22.99
N VAL A 22 1.10 -24.11 23.42
CA VAL A 22 2.22 -25.03 23.22
C VAL A 22 1.66 -26.37 22.78
N CYS A 23 2.23 -26.96 21.73
CA CYS A 23 1.82 -28.27 21.28
C CYS A 23 2.26 -29.36 22.28
N PRO A 24 1.36 -30.25 22.75
CA PRO A 24 1.72 -31.31 23.71
C PRO A 24 2.58 -32.42 23.10
N HIS A 25 2.65 -32.52 21.77
CA HIS A 25 3.42 -33.57 21.09
C HIS A 25 4.86 -33.13 20.81
N CYS A 26 5.04 -31.96 20.17
CA CYS A 26 6.36 -31.46 19.79
C CYS A 26 6.93 -30.39 20.73
N HIS A 27 6.16 -29.96 21.74
CA HIS A 27 6.53 -28.98 22.76
C HIS A 27 6.94 -27.60 22.19
N ARG A 28 6.60 -27.31 20.93
CA ARG A 28 6.83 -26.01 20.31
C ARG A 28 5.69 -25.05 20.62
N ARG A 29 6.03 -23.78 20.80
CA ARG A 29 5.04 -22.69 20.94
C ARG A 29 4.32 -22.48 19.63
N LEU A 30 3.00 -22.36 19.70
CA LEU A 30 2.16 -22.12 18.54
C LEU A 30 2.19 -20.64 18.16
N PRO A 31 2.18 -20.31 16.86
CA PRO A 31 2.07 -18.93 16.43
C PRO A 31 0.72 -18.40 16.92
N VAL A 32 0.73 -17.27 17.61
CA VAL A 32 -0.49 -16.52 17.92
C VAL A 32 -0.60 -15.45 16.85
N ALA A 33 -1.73 -15.37 16.16
CA ALA A 33 -2.07 -14.31 15.23
C ALA A 33 -2.03 -13.03 16.04
N GLN A 34 -0.93 -12.31 15.87
CA GLN A 34 -0.89 -10.93 16.24
C GLN A 34 -1.86 -10.24 15.27
N THR A 35 -3.09 -10.00 15.71
CA THR A 35 -4.07 -9.13 15.06
C THR A 35 -3.64 -7.67 15.23
N GLU A 36 -2.36 -7.38 15.06
CA GLU A 36 -1.86 -6.02 15.02
C GLU A 36 -2.06 -5.54 13.57
N PRO A 37 -2.91 -4.54 13.31
CA PRO A 37 -3.00 -3.96 11.99
C PRO A 37 -1.64 -3.35 11.68
N LYS A 38 -0.83 -4.03 10.85
CA LYS A 38 0.44 -3.50 10.35
C LYS A 38 0.14 -2.33 9.42
N GLN A 39 -0.14 -1.16 10.00
CA GLN A 39 -0.30 0.06 9.24
C GLN A 39 1.00 0.32 8.50
N PRO A 40 0.94 0.60 7.19
CA PRO A 40 2.14 0.94 6.45
C PRO A 40 2.77 2.19 7.09
N SER A 41 4.07 2.17 7.29
CA SER A 41 4.78 3.32 7.86
C SER A 41 4.78 4.48 6.88
N ILE A 42 4.72 5.72 7.38
CA ILE A 42 4.79 6.94 6.55
C ILE A 42 5.96 6.92 5.55
N ASN A 43 7.08 6.32 5.94
CA ASN A 43 8.26 6.16 5.09
C ASN A 43 7.99 5.23 3.90
N ARG A 44 7.21 4.16 4.10
CA ARG A 44 6.79 3.25 3.01
C ARG A 44 5.87 3.95 2.02
N MET A 45 4.97 4.82 2.48
CA MET A 45 4.15 5.64 1.58
C MET A 45 4.99 6.67 0.82
N ALA A 46 5.92 7.35 1.52
CA ALA A 46 6.76 8.40 0.94
C ALA A 46 7.74 7.86 -0.12
N ASN A 47 8.26 6.64 0.07
CA ASN A 47 9.23 6.02 -0.83
C ASN A 47 8.57 5.21 -1.97
N ASN A 48 7.30 5.45 -2.29
CA ASN A 48 6.62 4.75 -3.37
C ASN A 48 7.05 5.31 -4.76
N PRO A 49 7.67 4.49 -5.65
CA PRO A 49 8.13 4.93 -6.97
C PRO A 49 6.99 5.41 -7.89
N PHE A 50 5.76 4.98 -7.63
CA PHE A 50 4.59 5.46 -8.36
C PHE A 50 4.42 6.98 -8.26
N ARG A 51 4.83 7.59 -7.15
CA ARG A 51 4.75 9.06 -6.95
C ARG A 51 5.59 9.82 -7.98
N GLU A 52 6.80 9.34 -8.26
CA GLU A 52 7.68 9.92 -9.28
C GLU A 52 7.13 9.72 -10.69
N GLY A 53 6.59 8.51 -10.98
CA GLY A 53 5.95 8.22 -12.25
C GLY A 53 4.77 9.14 -12.56
N MET A 54 3.91 9.38 -11.58
CA MET A 54 2.77 10.30 -11.71
C MET A 54 3.21 11.75 -11.89
N ALA A 55 4.28 12.19 -11.22
CA ALA A 55 4.81 13.53 -11.38
C ALA A 55 5.22 13.81 -12.83
N ARG A 56 5.98 12.88 -13.45
CA ARG A 56 6.38 12.97 -14.87
C ARG A 56 5.19 13.04 -15.81
N TYR A 57 4.18 12.19 -15.61
CA TYR A 57 2.95 12.22 -16.41
C TYR A 57 2.21 13.57 -16.31
N HIS A 58 2.11 14.14 -15.11
CA HIS A 58 1.48 15.45 -14.92
C HIS A 58 2.28 16.60 -15.57
N GLU A 59 3.60 16.50 -15.60
CA GLU A 59 4.45 17.47 -16.31
C GLU A 59 4.28 17.38 -17.82
N GLU A 60 4.28 16.18 -18.38
CA GLU A 60 4.02 15.91 -19.81
C GLU A 60 2.64 16.42 -20.22
N THR A 61 1.59 16.09 -19.45
CA THR A 61 0.24 16.57 -19.76
C THR A 61 0.10 18.09 -19.67
N LYS A 62 0.74 18.73 -18.68
CA LYS A 62 0.76 20.21 -18.58
C LYS A 62 1.54 20.86 -19.73
N SER A 63 2.66 20.27 -20.15
CA SER A 63 3.46 20.82 -21.26
C SER A 63 2.72 20.71 -22.59
N LEU A 64 2.01 19.60 -22.82
CA LEU A 64 1.14 19.41 -23.98
C LEU A 64 -0.06 20.38 -23.96
N ALA A 65 -0.71 20.58 -22.80
CA ALA A 65 -1.83 21.50 -22.67
C ALA A 65 -1.45 22.97 -22.88
N LYS A 66 -0.24 23.39 -22.48
CA LYS A 66 0.24 24.77 -22.66
C LYS A 66 0.44 25.16 -24.12
N THR A 67 0.67 24.20 -25.01
CA THR A 67 0.91 24.46 -26.45
C THR A 67 -0.39 24.81 -27.20
N HIS A 68 -1.58 24.53 -26.64
CA HIS A 68 -2.85 24.67 -27.37
C HIS A 68 -3.61 25.99 -27.12
N HIS A 69 -3.16 26.91 -26.24
CA HIS A 69 -3.95 28.11 -25.89
C HIS A 69 -3.25 29.45 -26.11
N GLN A 70 -2.48 29.61 -27.20
CA GLN A 70 -2.31 30.94 -27.79
C GLN A 70 -3.53 31.26 -28.67
N SER A 71 -4.66 31.46 -28.01
CA SER A 71 -5.92 31.87 -28.63
C SER A 71 -5.69 33.09 -29.51
N PHE A 72 -5.90 32.91 -30.81
CA PHE A 72 -5.81 33.90 -31.90
C PHE A 72 -6.42 35.27 -31.54
N TRP A 73 -7.50 35.28 -30.77
CA TRP A 73 -8.20 36.47 -30.27
C TRP A 73 -7.36 37.33 -29.31
N ARG A 74 -6.39 36.77 -28.57
CA ARG A 74 -5.49 37.56 -27.71
C ARG A 74 -4.55 38.47 -28.51
N LYS A 75 -4.27 38.15 -29.79
CA LYS A 75 -3.45 38.98 -30.69
C LYS A 75 -4.25 40.09 -31.39
N LEU A 76 -5.55 39.89 -31.61
CA LEU A 76 -6.41 40.86 -32.30
C LEU A 76 -6.94 41.96 -31.36
N PHE A 77 -7.17 41.67 -30.07
CA PHE A 77 -7.81 42.63 -29.17
C PHE A 77 -6.86 43.44 -28.26
N PHE A 78 -5.56 43.11 -28.20
CA PHE A 78 -4.56 43.82 -27.38
C PHE A 78 -3.53 44.64 -28.17
N ARG A 79 -3.77 44.88 -29.46
CA ARG A 79 -2.94 45.80 -30.28
C ARG A 79 -3.73 47.07 -30.59
N SER A 80 -3.99 47.88 -29.57
CA SER A 80 -4.47 49.25 -29.75
C SER A 80 -3.72 50.17 -28.80
N LYS A 81 -2.58 50.69 -29.29
CA LYS A 81 -2.16 52.09 -29.25
C LYS A 81 -0.79 52.22 -29.93
#